data_AF-A0A1B6EFI1-F1
#
_entry.id   AF-A0A1B6EFI1-F1
#
_cell.length_a   1.000
_cell.length_b   1.000
_cell.length_c   1.000
_cell.angle_alpha   90.00
_cell.angle_beta   90.00
_cell.angle_gamma   90.00
#
_symmetry.space_group_name_H-M   'P 1'
#
loop_
_entity.id
_entity.type
_entity.pdbx_description
1 polymer ?
#
loop_
_entity_poly.entity_id
_entity_poly.type
_entity_poly.pdbx_seq_one_letter_code
_entity_poly.pdbx_strand_id
1 'polypeptide(L)'
;ARAKERIRVVFEEVTLQKGDVSCLNRADLIKVHDGRNEGSPAITVLCDEGASLEVLSTGSDLYIEFVANSESPGQGFKATFQFQSVDLGSTSDPPFVDSGRLNSNMVAVGSNSDHK
;
A
#
# COMPACT_ATOMS: atom_id res chain seq x y z
N ALA A 1 11.27 -7.09 19.88
CA ALA A 1 10.17 -6.86 18.92
C ALA A 1 9.18 -5.89 19.55
N ARG A 2 8.91 -4.72 18.95
CA ARG A 2 7.85 -3.83 19.44
C ARG A 2 6.52 -4.44 19.01
N ALA A 3 5.81 -5.03 19.95
CA ALA A 3 4.50 -5.61 19.72
C ALA A 3 3.44 -4.50 19.71
N LYS A 4 2.53 -4.56 18.74
CA LYS A 4 1.31 -3.72 18.56
C LYS A 4 1.43 -2.50 17.65
N GLU A 5 1.96 -2.68 16.46
CA GLU A 5 1.89 -1.66 15.41
C GLU A 5 1.28 -2.26 14.14
N ARG A 6 0.45 -1.47 13.44
CA ARG A 6 -0.10 -1.74 12.11
C ARG A 6 0.40 -0.70 11.14
N ILE A 7 0.39 -1.02 9.85
CA ILE A 7 0.79 -0.13 8.77
C ILE A 7 -0.47 0.33 8.05
N ARG A 8 -0.66 1.65 8.01
CA ARG A 8 -1.64 2.30 7.13
C ARG A 8 -0.90 2.82 5.90
N VAL A 9 -1.38 2.45 4.71
CA VAL A 9 -0.90 2.97 3.42
C VAL A 9 -2.03 3.71 2.74
N VAL A 10 -1.75 4.89 2.20
CA VAL A 10 -2.67 5.65 1.35
C VAL A 10 -2.06 5.75 -0.03
N PHE A 11 -2.72 5.17 -1.02
CA PHE A 11 -2.44 5.40 -2.43
C PHE A 11 -3.11 6.72 -2.80
N GLU A 12 -2.30 7.75 -3.04
CA GLU A 12 -2.76 9.09 -3.40
C GLU A 12 -3.07 9.17 -4.90
N GLU A 13 -2.25 8.49 -5.71
CA GLU A 13 -2.36 8.44 -7.16
C GLU A 13 -2.05 7.02 -7.64
N VAL A 14 -2.89 6.45 -8.50
CA VAL A 14 -2.65 5.18 -9.18
C VAL A 14 -2.97 5.38 -10.66
N THR A 15 -1.98 5.25 -11.53
CA THR A 15 -2.14 5.36 -12.98
C THR A 15 -1.29 4.29 -13.62
N LEU A 16 -1.90 3.15 -13.89
CA LEU A 16 -1.23 2.02 -14.54
C LEU A 16 -1.60 1.99 -16.04
N GLN A 17 -1.67 0.80 -16.65
CA GLN A 17 -2.23 0.62 -17.99
C GLN A 17 -3.61 1.30 -18.10
N LYS A 18 -3.98 1.82 -19.27
CA LYS A 18 -5.37 2.25 -19.56
C LYS A 18 -6.24 1.04 -19.93
N GLY A 19 -7.50 1.02 -19.50
CA GLY A 19 -8.40 -0.10 -19.85
C GLY A 19 -9.68 -0.11 -19.02
N ASP A 20 -10.26 -1.31 -18.87
CA ASP A 20 -11.53 -1.51 -18.15
C ASP A 20 -11.41 -1.28 -16.64
N VAL A 21 -12.52 -0.95 -16.00
CA VAL A 21 -12.61 -0.75 -14.54
C VAL A 21 -12.23 -2.02 -13.74
N SER A 22 -12.31 -3.20 -14.36
CA SER A 22 -11.97 -4.47 -13.72
C SER A 22 -10.50 -4.85 -13.92
N CYS A 23 -9.87 -5.37 -12.86
CA CYS A 23 -8.49 -5.83 -12.89
C CYS A 23 -8.29 -7.22 -13.51
N LEU A 24 -9.36 -7.93 -13.88
CA LEU A 24 -9.29 -9.33 -14.34
C LEU A 24 -8.37 -9.54 -15.56
N ASN A 25 -8.29 -8.55 -16.45
CA ASN A 25 -7.53 -8.65 -17.71
C ASN A 25 -6.45 -7.57 -17.82
N ARG A 26 -5.98 -7.00 -16.70
CA ARG A 26 -4.97 -5.94 -16.69
C ARG A 26 -3.58 -6.56 -16.57
N ALA A 27 -2.64 -6.07 -17.38
CA ALA A 27 -1.25 -6.53 -17.35
C ALA A 27 -0.45 -5.85 -16.23
N ASP A 28 -0.85 -4.63 -15.86
CA ASP A 28 -0.25 -3.88 -14.76
C ASP A 28 -1.15 -3.94 -13.52
N LEU A 29 -0.56 -4.29 -12.38
CA LEU A 29 -1.27 -4.52 -11.12
C LEU A 29 -0.43 -4.06 -9.93
N ILE A 30 -1.07 -3.53 -8.90
CA ILE A 30 -0.49 -3.41 -7.56
C ILE A 30 -1.19 -4.43 -6.67
N LYS A 31 -0.45 -5.33 -6.04
CA LYS A 31 -0.99 -6.28 -5.05
C LYS A 31 -0.48 -5.90 -3.67
N VAL A 32 -1.39 -5.80 -2.71
CA VAL A 32 -1.05 -5.50 -1.33
C VAL A 32 -1.33 -6.72 -0.47
N HIS A 33 -0.33 -7.20 0.25
CA HIS A 33 -0.38 -8.40 1.06
C HIS A 33 -0.16 -8.08 2.54
N ASP A 34 -0.95 -8.72 3.40
CA ASP A 34 -0.90 -8.58 4.85
C ASP A 34 0.20 -9.45 5.46
N GLY A 35 1.45 -9.07 5.25
CA GLY A 35 2.61 -9.78 5.77
C GLY A 35 3.91 -9.42 5.07
N ARG A 36 4.89 -10.33 5.15
CA ARG A 36 6.30 -10.04 4.81
C ARG A 36 6.65 -10.32 3.34
N ASN A 37 5.79 -10.98 2.59
CA ASN A 37 6.05 -11.43 1.21
C ASN A 37 4.77 -11.72 0.43
N GLU A 38 4.92 -12.06 -0.85
CA GLU A 38 3.85 -12.41 -1.81
C GLU A 38 2.99 -13.62 -1.40
N GLY A 39 3.52 -14.52 -0.55
CA GLY A 39 2.77 -15.66 -0.02
C GLY A 39 1.81 -15.31 1.12
N SER A 40 1.86 -14.07 1.61
CA SER A 40 0.95 -13.58 2.65
C SER A 40 -0.44 -13.27 2.06
N PRO A 41 -1.52 -13.28 2.86
CA PRO A 41 -2.87 -13.03 2.36
C PRO A 41 -2.99 -11.68 1.64
N ALA A 42 -3.57 -11.67 0.44
CA ALA A 42 -3.81 -10.42 -0.28
C ALA A 42 -4.95 -9.63 0.37
N ILE A 43 -4.72 -8.35 0.64
CA ILE A 43 -5.71 -7.38 1.12
C ILE A 43 -6.49 -6.81 -0.07
N THR A 44 -5.77 -6.39 -1.11
CA THR A 44 -6.38 -5.79 -2.30
C THR A 44 -5.46 -5.92 -3.52
N VAL A 45 -6.07 -5.78 -4.71
CA VAL A 45 -5.40 -5.70 -6.01
C VAL A 45 -5.92 -4.46 -6.74
N LEU A 46 -5.01 -3.59 -7.18
CA LEU A 46 -5.32 -2.33 -7.85
C LEU A 46 -4.84 -2.36 -9.29
N CYS A 47 -5.61 -1.76 -10.20
CA CYS A 47 -5.27 -1.67 -11.62
C CYS A 47 -5.70 -0.36 -12.29
N ASP A 48 -6.54 0.44 -11.63
CA ASP A 48 -6.95 1.79 -12.02
C ASP A 48 -7.72 2.40 -10.86
N GLU A 49 -7.38 3.60 -10.40
CA GLU A 49 -8.14 4.25 -9.32
C GLU A 49 -8.07 5.77 -9.44
N GLY A 50 -9.22 6.39 -9.75
CA GLY A 50 -9.33 7.85 -9.85
C GLY A 50 -9.45 8.57 -8.51
N ALA A 51 -9.53 7.84 -7.38
CA ALA A 51 -9.64 8.38 -6.03
C ALA A 51 -8.60 7.72 -5.12
N SER A 52 -8.25 8.40 -4.02
CA SER A 52 -7.29 7.89 -3.05
C SER A 52 -7.82 6.65 -2.32
N LEU A 53 -7.02 5.59 -2.24
CA LEU A 53 -7.36 4.35 -1.53
C LEU A 53 -6.50 4.18 -0.27
N GLU A 54 -7.15 3.80 0.82
CA GLU A 54 -6.51 3.44 2.07
C GLU A 54 -6.48 1.93 2.29
N VAL A 55 -5.31 1.40 2.65
CA VAL A 55 -5.12 0.00 3.02
C VAL A 55 -4.50 -0.07 4.42
N LEU A 56 -5.04 -0.95 5.26
CA LEU A 56 -4.58 -1.16 6.63
C LEU A 56 -4.16 -2.62 6.83
N SER A 57 -2.92 -2.85 7.28
CA SER A 57 -2.44 -4.18 7.65
C SER A 57 -3.03 -4.63 9.00
N THR A 58 -2.94 -5.92 9.30
CA THR A 58 -3.29 -6.45 10.63
C THR A 58 -2.11 -6.48 11.60
N GLY A 59 -0.88 -6.43 11.08
CA GLY A 59 0.37 -6.44 11.86
C GLY A 59 1.41 -5.44 11.37
N SER A 60 2.65 -5.60 11.83
CA SER A 60 3.74 -4.65 11.57
C SER A 60 4.41 -4.81 10.21
N ASP A 61 3.92 -5.71 9.36
CA ASP A 61 4.47 -6.03 8.05
C ASP A 61 3.39 -5.90 6.98
N LEU A 62 3.77 -5.35 5.84
CA LEU A 62 2.93 -5.22 4.67
C LEU A 62 3.82 -5.30 3.42
N TYR A 63 3.43 -6.12 2.45
CA TYR A 63 4.18 -6.36 1.23
C TYR A 63 3.40 -5.83 0.04
N ILE A 64 3.99 -4.91 -0.71
CA ILE A 64 3.41 -4.32 -1.92
C ILE A 64 4.20 -4.80 -3.12
N GLU A 65 3.54 -5.52 -4.02
CA GLU A 65 4.08 -5.94 -5.30
C GLU A 65 3.53 -5.03 -6.40
N PHE A 66 4.41 -4.44 -7.22
CA PHE A 66 4.02 -3.75 -8.43
C PHE A 66 4.45 -4.57 -9.65
N VAL A 67 3.46 -5.03 -10.41
CA VAL A 67 3.62 -5.77 -11.66
C VAL A 67 3.37 -4.81 -12.82
N ALA A 68 4.33 -4.68 -13.73
CA ALA A 68 4.26 -3.77 -14.88
C ALA A 68 4.62 -4.50 -16.17
N ASN A 69 3.66 -5.19 -16.77
CA ASN A 69 3.86 -6.05 -17.95
C ASN A 69 3.14 -5.52 -19.20
N SER A 70 2.48 -4.36 -19.13
CA SER A 70 1.80 -3.78 -20.28
C SER A 70 2.77 -3.13 -21.27
N GLU A 71 2.43 -3.19 -22.56
CA GLU A 71 3.15 -2.47 -23.62
C GLU A 71 2.87 -0.95 -23.58
N SER A 72 1.82 -0.54 -22.87
CA SER A 72 1.40 0.85 -22.71
C SER A 72 1.34 1.22 -21.22
N PRO A 73 2.50 1.38 -20.56
CA PRO A 73 2.56 1.61 -19.13
C PRO A 73 1.97 2.96 -18.74
N GLY A 74 1.41 3.01 -17.54
CA GLY A 74 1.00 4.26 -16.90
C GLY A 74 2.14 5.00 -16.21
N GLN A 75 1.79 6.00 -15.40
CA GLN A 75 2.75 6.77 -14.61
C GLN A 75 3.24 6.04 -13.35
N GLY A 76 2.55 4.97 -12.94
CA GLY A 76 2.83 4.23 -11.71
C GLY A 76 1.90 4.62 -10.58
N PHE A 77 2.42 4.71 -9.36
CA PHE A 77 1.64 5.09 -8.18
C PHE A 77 2.43 5.96 -7.21
N LYS A 78 1.69 6.72 -6.40
CA LYS A 78 2.21 7.49 -5.28
C LYS A 78 1.48 7.06 -4.02
N ALA A 79 2.23 6.70 -2.98
CA ALA A 79 1.65 6.31 -1.71
C ALA A 79 2.38 6.92 -0.52
N THR A 80 1.67 7.04 0.60
CA THR A 80 2.25 7.40 1.89
C THR A 80 1.94 6.32 2.91
N PHE A 81 2.84 6.09 3.86
CA PHE A 81 2.60 5.11 4.90
C PHE A 81 2.91 5.62 6.30
N GLN A 82 2.20 5.04 7.26
CA GLN A 82 2.30 5.38 8.67
C GLN A 82 2.18 4.14 9.52
N PHE A 83 3.01 4.04 10.55
CA PHE A 83 2.84 3.05 11.61
C PHE A 83 1.84 3.57 12.64
N GLN A 84 0.78 2.81 12.88
CA GLN A 84 -0.25 3.09 13.88
C GLN A 84 -0.09 2.15 15.07
N SER A 85 -0.12 2.68 16.30
CA SER A 85 -0.25 1.86 17.49
C SER A 85 -1.62 1.18 17.52
N VAL A 86 -1.65 -0.11 17.83
CA VAL A 86 -2.92 -0.81 18.11
C VAL A 86 -3.20 -0.67 19.60
N ASP A 87 -3.82 0.45 19.98
CA ASP A 87 -4.19 0.71 21.36
C ASP A 87 -5.42 -0.11 21.73
N LEU A 88 -5.18 -1.34 22.21
CA LEU A 88 -6.22 -2.28 22.68
C LEU A 88 -6.80 -1.89 24.05
N GLY A 89 -7.24 -0.64 24.21
CA GLY A 89 -8.03 -0.21 25.37
C GLY A 89 -7.51 1.07 26.03
N SER A 90 -8.01 2.23 25.60
CA SER A 90 -7.97 3.44 26.41
C SER A 90 -8.99 3.35 27.55
N THR A 91 -8.68 2.58 28.59
CA THR A 91 -9.32 2.79 29.91
C THR A 91 -8.37 3.63 30.76
N SER A 92 -8.68 4.91 30.83
CA SER A 92 -8.29 5.88 31.88
C SER A 92 -6.80 6.08 32.19
N ASP A 93 -6.06 6.71 31.29
CA ASP A 93 -4.92 7.55 31.68
C ASP A 93 -4.96 8.87 30.88
N PRO A 94 -4.59 10.02 31.47
CA PRO A 94 -4.65 11.33 30.81
C PRO A 94 -3.80 11.35 29.53
N PRO A 95 -4.13 12.21 28.55
CA PRO A 95 -3.62 12.10 27.19
C PRO A 95 -2.09 12.21 27.17
N PHE A 96 -1.42 11.07 27.07
CA PHE A 96 -0.04 11.04 26.63
C PHE A 96 -0.10 11.37 25.14
N VAL A 97 0.31 12.59 24.79
CA VAL A 97 0.54 12.99 23.42
C VAL A 97 1.68 12.12 22.90
N ASP A 98 1.38 10.98 22.27
CA ASP A 98 2.39 10.25 21.49
C ASP A 98 2.70 11.09 20.25
N SER A 99 3.61 12.01 20.48
CA SER A 99 4.13 12.96 19.53
C SER A 99 5.02 12.19 18.57
N GLY A 100 4.52 11.97 17.35
CA GLY A 100 5.37 11.72 16.20
C GLY A 100 5.79 10.26 16.02
N ARG A 101 4.97 9.50 15.31
CA ARG A 101 5.46 8.35 14.54
C ARG A 101 5.55 8.77 13.09
N LEU A 102 6.79 8.76 12.61
CA LEU A 102 7.25 9.27 11.32
C LEU A 102 6.27 8.90 10.19
N ASN A 103 5.62 9.92 9.62
CA ASN A 103 5.06 9.83 8.29
C ASN A 103 6.21 9.56 7.33
N SER A 104 6.32 8.31 6.89
CA SER A 104 7.33 7.92 5.93
C SER A 104 6.68 7.98 4.56
N ASN A 105 7.16 8.88 3.71
CA ASN A 105 6.67 8.95 2.34
C ASN A 105 7.32 7.81 1.56
N MET A 106 6.53 6.84 1.10
CA MET A 106 7.01 5.81 0.18
C MET A 106 6.72 6.24 -1.26
N VAL A 107 7.68 6.91 -1.86
CA VAL A 107 7.60 7.20 -3.29
C VAL A 107 8.18 6.00 -4.04
N ALA A 108 7.33 5.03 -4.35
CA ALA A 108 7.68 3.91 -5.23
C ALA A 108 7.30 4.26 -6.66
N VAL A 109 8.19 4.95 -7.37
CA VAL A 109 8.05 5.15 -8.82
C VAL A 109 8.54 3.88 -9.49
N GLY A 110 7.60 2.99 -9.82
CA GLY A 110 7.90 1.83 -10.64
C GLY A 110 8.11 2.24 -12.09
N SER A 111 9.37 2.39 -12.51
CA SER A 111 9.73 2.42 -13.93
C SER A 111 10.03 1.00 -14.41
N ASN A 112 9.45 0.62 -15.54
CA ASN A 112 9.70 -0.68 -16.16
C ASN A 112 11.20 -0.81 -16.48
N SER A 113 11.82 -1.91 -16.02
CA SER A 113 13.16 -2.27 -16.50
C SER A 113 12.96 -2.98 -17.83
N ASP A 114 13.25 -2.23 -18.90
CA ASP A 114 13.40 -2.64 -20.29
C ASP A 114 13.21 -4.15 -20.56
N HIS A 115 12.04 -4.52 -21.08
CA HIS A 115 11.97 -5.72 -21.91
C HIS A 115 12.52 -5.34 -23.30
N LYS A 116 13.77 -5.74 -23.48
CA LYS A 116 14.59 -5.75 -24.69
C LYS A 116 13.86 -6.16 -25.97
#